data_AF-A0A0M1JNT7-F1
#
_entry.id   AF-A0A0M1JNT7-F1
#
_cell.length_a   1.000
_cell.length_b   1.000
_cell.length_c   1.000
_cell.angle_alpha   90.00
_cell.angle_beta   90.00
_cell.angle_gamma   90.00
#
_symmetry.space_group_name_H-M   'P 1'
#
loop_
_entity.id
_entity.type
_entity.pdbx_description
1 polymer ?
#
loop_
_entity_poly.entity_id
_entity_poly.type
_entity_poly.pdbx_seq_one_letter_code
_entity_poly.pdbx_strand_id
1 'polypeptide(L)'
;MFDLNNIDIIKTDEQRNHSQYSFVGLQRNQESNRLEFWLPLGFDDFDDKDFNLVKEFFFKMYRTFKIYRQKKQNDLEKEYITSYRDGIIEAEKGFSFINENNEQVIFYGKLNSLDKILEGYDELRISSLGKKQMSSPEIDYSKIYRYMHQGIYLDEDVIYIDEMNIAKNILIKESPPILQMFGFIYTEIKKELEELEQIPDRAVELADQFKENYLQPDSSLFGEDTFAETIEILRKTLEDIDLKTTYKDEDYWHFFEAVEAFLYGERQEDDQGIYWGFSNFYDIWEDMCQTYVLNTPEYRQRAVFADVGGKLKLFLNYHDINPFKVELNDLPEPRYLRPDLVLKTSVSKIDQYYLVDEKLSNEAEVAVKLNLRAVKDHPKIQSEYKELSYKTSVINTTDKLGSGYKYMSQKKFSDFKNFVKQYFEESSASVQIIDYKYMRVSDYEKYSPNKPGENKVKDDIQKQLVYEWTVQKNWKVKTESEFWIPYFSNSEFEKIENVKNTCFQQSQIKLVKINFTTLQDFYIKQQLV
;
A
#
# COMPACT_ATOMS: atom_id res chain seq x y z
N MET A 1 15.27 -17.06 8.45
CA MET A 1 15.20 -16.17 7.27
C MET A 1 14.88 -16.95 6.01
N PHE A 2 14.10 -16.37 5.08
CA PHE A 2 13.68 -17.02 3.84
C PHE A 2 14.69 -16.76 2.73
N ASP A 3 15.06 -17.83 2.02
CA ASP A 3 15.86 -17.73 0.80
C ASP A 3 14.92 -17.51 -0.38
N LEU A 4 14.77 -16.27 -0.82
CA LEU A 4 13.87 -15.91 -1.94
C LEU A 4 14.25 -16.63 -3.25
N ASN A 5 15.50 -17.09 -3.39
CA ASN A 5 15.95 -17.81 -4.59
C ASN A 5 15.41 -19.26 -4.63
N ASN A 6 15.04 -19.81 -3.46
CA ASN A 6 14.60 -21.20 -3.32
C ASN A 6 13.08 -21.34 -3.07
N ILE A 7 12.30 -20.29 -3.33
CA ILE A 7 10.83 -20.25 -3.16
C ILE A 7 10.15 -20.47 -4.51
N ASP A 8 9.10 -21.30 -4.51
CA ASP A 8 8.27 -21.51 -5.69
C ASP A 8 7.24 -20.37 -5.82
N ILE A 9 7.14 -19.75 -7.00
CA ILE A 9 6.21 -18.64 -7.23
C ILE A 9 4.89 -19.17 -7.80
N ILE A 10 3.78 -18.87 -7.12
CA ILE A 10 2.42 -19.22 -7.52
C ILE A 10 1.72 -17.97 -8.05
N LYS A 11 1.64 -17.85 -9.37
CA LYS A 11 1.13 -16.65 -10.06
C LYS A 11 0.00 -16.90 -11.04
N THR A 12 -0.15 -18.12 -11.55
CA THR A 12 -1.19 -18.43 -12.55
C THR A 12 -2.43 -19.07 -11.95
N ASP A 13 -3.53 -18.92 -12.66
CA ASP A 13 -4.81 -19.54 -12.31
C ASP A 13 -4.75 -21.07 -12.22
N GLU A 14 -3.91 -21.71 -13.03
CA GLU A 14 -3.77 -23.16 -13.10
C GLU A 14 -3.02 -23.74 -11.88
N GLN A 15 -2.13 -22.94 -11.29
CA GLN A 15 -1.39 -23.30 -10.08
C GLN A 15 -2.24 -23.13 -8.81
N ARG A 16 -3.35 -22.38 -8.87
CA ARG A 16 -4.20 -22.05 -7.72
C ARG A 16 -5.36 -23.03 -7.55
N ASN A 17 -5.51 -23.58 -6.35
CA ASN A 17 -6.69 -24.35 -5.96
C ASN A 17 -7.86 -23.44 -5.54
N HIS A 18 -9.10 -23.89 -5.76
CA HIS A 18 -10.31 -23.13 -5.40
C HIS A 18 -10.44 -22.81 -3.89
N SER A 19 -9.84 -23.63 -3.02
CA SER A 19 -9.89 -23.46 -1.56
C SER A 19 -8.95 -22.36 -1.02
N GLN A 20 -7.97 -21.92 -1.81
CA GLN A 20 -6.99 -20.89 -1.43
C GLN A 20 -7.00 -19.71 -2.41
N TYR A 21 -8.15 -19.53 -3.06
CA TYR A 21 -8.34 -18.59 -4.15
C TYR A 21 -7.93 -17.16 -3.79
N SER A 22 -8.31 -16.72 -2.58
CA SER A 22 -8.06 -15.37 -2.07
C SER A 22 -6.77 -15.23 -1.28
N PHE A 23 -5.96 -16.29 -1.16
CA PHE A 23 -4.71 -16.23 -0.41
C PHE A 23 -3.60 -15.54 -1.21
N VAL A 24 -2.87 -14.65 -0.54
CA VAL A 24 -1.65 -13.99 -1.02
C VAL A 24 -0.64 -13.93 0.13
N GLY A 25 0.57 -14.40 -0.13
CA GLY A 25 1.64 -14.50 0.86
C GLY A 25 2.48 -15.78 0.75
N LEU A 26 3.28 -16.05 1.79
CA LEU A 26 4.12 -17.22 1.91
C LEU A 26 3.41 -18.36 2.65
N GLN A 27 3.37 -19.52 2.00
CA GLN A 27 2.88 -20.78 2.56
C GLN A 27 3.82 -21.92 2.19
N ARG A 28 3.91 -22.95 3.01
CA ARG A 28 4.59 -24.20 2.69
C ARG A 28 3.58 -25.20 2.13
N ASN A 29 3.93 -25.77 0.99
CA ASN A 29 3.14 -26.83 0.39
C ASN A 29 3.24 -28.09 1.25
N GLN A 30 2.10 -28.67 1.62
CA GLN A 30 2.04 -29.85 2.48
C GLN A 30 2.59 -31.12 1.81
N GLU A 31 2.55 -31.20 0.48
CA GLU A 31 3.01 -32.36 -0.29
C GLU A 31 4.50 -32.27 -0.63
N SER A 32 4.95 -31.12 -1.14
CA SER A 32 6.35 -30.94 -1.57
C SER A 32 7.27 -30.49 -0.44
N ASN A 33 6.71 -30.01 0.68
CA ASN A 33 7.43 -29.38 1.79
C ASN A 33 8.31 -28.19 1.34
N ARG A 34 8.00 -27.58 0.19
CA ARG A 34 8.67 -26.37 -0.31
C ARG A 34 7.88 -25.13 0.07
N LEU A 35 8.58 -24.01 0.21
CA LEU A 35 7.96 -22.70 0.42
C LEU A 35 7.45 -22.17 -0.93
N GLU A 36 6.26 -21.62 -0.90
CA GLU A 36 5.55 -21.04 -2.04
C GLU A 36 5.17 -19.60 -1.74
N PHE A 37 5.45 -18.70 -2.68
CA PHE A 37 4.97 -17.32 -2.64
C PHE A 37 3.80 -17.13 -3.60
N TRP A 38 2.62 -16.93 -3.01
CA TRP A 38 1.36 -16.76 -3.71
C TRP A 38 1.15 -15.28 -4.03
N LEU A 39 1.26 -14.91 -5.32
CA LEU A 39 1.11 -13.54 -5.81
C LEU A 39 -0.36 -13.16 -6.02
N PRO A 40 -0.76 -11.88 -6.01
CA PRO A 40 -2.15 -11.50 -6.25
C PRO A 40 -2.71 -12.01 -7.59
N LEU A 41 -4.04 -12.08 -7.71
CA LEU A 41 -4.69 -12.46 -8.97
C LEU A 41 -4.31 -11.47 -10.09
N GLY A 42 -4.15 -11.99 -11.32
CA GLY A 42 -3.79 -11.18 -12.49
C GLY A 42 -2.29 -10.94 -12.68
N PHE A 43 -1.44 -11.71 -11.99
CA PHE A 43 0.03 -11.67 -12.05
C PHE A 43 0.64 -12.67 -13.06
N ASP A 44 -0.14 -13.16 -14.03
CA ASP A 44 0.33 -14.16 -15.00
C ASP A 44 1.59 -13.71 -15.76
N ASP A 45 1.67 -12.41 -16.08
CA ASP A 45 2.77 -11.77 -16.83
C ASP A 45 3.95 -11.32 -15.92
N PHE A 46 3.94 -11.64 -14.63
CA PHE A 46 5.01 -11.27 -13.69
C PHE A 46 6.30 -12.05 -13.98
N ASP A 47 7.44 -11.36 -14.06
CA ASP A 47 8.74 -12.01 -14.28
C ASP A 47 9.30 -12.58 -12.97
N ASP A 48 9.03 -13.87 -12.75
CA ASP A 48 9.49 -14.63 -11.58
C ASP A 48 10.94 -15.11 -11.71
N LYS A 49 11.63 -14.82 -12.82
CA LYS A 49 13.04 -15.17 -13.01
C LYS A 49 13.99 -14.05 -12.61
N ASP A 50 13.49 -12.81 -12.49
CA ASP A 50 14.26 -11.69 -11.99
C ASP A 50 14.19 -11.66 -10.47
N PHE A 51 15.28 -12.06 -9.82
CA PHE A 51 15.38 -12.09 -8.36
C PHE A 51 15.12 -10.71 -7.73
N ASN A 52 15.63 -9.64 -8.32
CA ASN A 52 15.45 -8.29 -7.75
C ASN A 52 13.99 -7.89 -7.82
N LEU A 53 13.31 -8.19 -8.92
CA LEU A 53 11.89 -7.91 -9.09
C LEU A 53 11.03 -8.69 -8.07
N VAL A 54 11.34 -9.97 -7.84
CA VAL A 54 10.69 -10.80 -6.81
C VAL A 54 10.93 -10.23 -5.41
N LYS A 55 12.18 -9.86 -5.10
CA LYS A 55 12.57 -9.27 -3.81
C LYS A 55 11.86 -7.95 -3.56
N GLU A 56 11.93 -7.02 -4.50
CA GLU A 56 11.25 -5.73 -4.41
C GLU A 56 9.75 -5.91 -4.20
N PHE A 57 9.12 -6.83 -4.96
CA PHE A 57 7.71 -7.12 -4.79
C PHE A 57 7.37 -7.71 -3.41
N PHE A 58 8.21 -8.62 -2.90
CA PHE A 58 8.05 -9.17 -1.54
C PHE A 58 8.03 -8.07 -0.48
N PHE A 59 9.00 -7.15 -0.51
CA PHE A 59 9.05 -6.05 0.45
C PHE A 59 7.90 -5.03 0.28
N LYS A 60 7.47 -4.76 -0.96
CA LYS A 60 6.27 -3.96 -1.21
C LYS A 60 5.02 -4.61 -0.62
N MET A 61 4.86 -5.93 -0.77
CA MET A 61 3.76 -6.66 -0.15
C MET A 61 3.82 -6.60 1.38
N TYR A 62 5.00 -6.76 1.97
CA TYR A 62 5.21 -6.58 3.41
C TYR A 62 4.79 -5.20 3.91
N ARG A 63 5.21 -4.13 3.22
CA ARG A 63 4.80 -2.75 3.56
C ARG A 63 3.29 -2.57 3.41
N THR A 64 2.70 -3.10 2.35
CA THR A 64 1.24 -3.05 2.11
C THR A 64 0.48 -3.67 3.28
N PHE A 65 0.91 -4.85 3.72
CA PHE A 65 0.30 -5.59 4.82
C PHE A 65 0.46 -4.88 6.15
N LYS A 66 1.63 -4.30 6.42
CA LYS A 66 1.89 -3.50 7.62
C LYS A 66 1.00 -2.26 7.69
N ILE A 67 0.87 -1.52 6.58
CA ILE A 67 0.02 -0.32 6.47
C ILE A 67 -1.45 -0.70 6.70
N TYR A 68 -1.90 -1.77 6.05
CA TYR A 68 -3.26 -2.27 6.19
C TYR A 68 -3.58 -2.64 7.65
N ARG A 69 -2.67 -3.41 8.28
CA ARG A 69 -2.76 -3.80 9.70
C ARG A 69 -2.89 -2.57 10.61
N GLN A 70 -2.03 -1.58 10.42
CA GLN A 70 -2.04 -0.34 11.22
C GLN A 70 -3.32 0.47 11.03
N LYS A 71 -3.82 0.60 9.79
CA LYS A 71 -5.10 1.27 9.52
C LYS A 71 -6.25 0.60 10.26
N LYS A 72 -6.39 -0.72 10.15
CA LYS A 72 -7.47 -1.46 10.81
C LYS A 72 -7.36 -1.41 12.34
N GLN A 73 -6.16 -1.47 12.90
CA GLN A 73 -5.94 -1.27 14.35
C GLN A 73 -6.41 0.13 14.80
N ASN A 74 -6.03 1.18 14.07
CA ASN A 74 -6.45 2.55 14.39
C ASN A 74 -7.96 2.78 14.26
N ASP A 75 -8.61 2.12 13.30
CA ASP A 75 -10.06 2.24 13.11
C ASP A 75 -10.84 1.52 14.22
N LEU A 76 -10.33 0.38 14.70
CA LEU A 76 -10.86 -0.29 15.88
C LEU A 76 -10.73 0.61 17.12
N GLU A 77 -9.57 1.21 17.38
CA GLU A 77 -9.41 2.12 18.53
C GLU A 77 -10.39 3.32 18.51
N LYS A 78 -10.85 3.75 17.34
CA LYS A 78 -11.84 4.83 17.19
C LYS A 78 -13.30 4.38 17.40
N GLU A 79 -13.65 3.15 17.03
CA GLU A 79 -15.02 2.63 17.20
C GLU A 79 -15.30 2.12 18.62
N TYR A 80 -14.27 1.94 19.45
CA TYR A 80 -14.37 1.40 20.82
C TYR A 80 -14.82 2.39 21.92
N ILE A 81 -15.62 3.40 21.59
CA ILE A 81 -16.39 4.16 22.58
C ILE A 81 -17.85 3.66 22.72
N THR A 82 -18.34 2.78 21.85
CA THR A 82 -19.71 2.24 22.00
C THR A 82 -19.82 0.74 21.71
N SER A 83 -19.83 -0.04 22.81
CA SER A 83 -20.52 -1.33 22.98
C SER A 83 -20.36 -2.40 21.89
N TYR A 84 -19.33 -3.25 22.01
CA TYR A 84 -19.37 -4.67 22.39
C TYR A 84 -17.94 -5.23 22.19
N ARG A 85 -17.55 -6.17 23.07
CA ARG A 85 -16.17 -6.65 23.24
C ARG A 85 -15.58 -7.33 22.01
N ASP A 86 -14.29 -7.04 21.81
CA ASP A 86 -13.19 -7.76 21.15
C ASP A 86 -13.33 -8.07 19.64
N GLY A 87 -12.97 -7.08 18.82
CA GLY A 87 -12.82 -7.13 17.36
C GLY A 87 -11.41 -7.55 16.91
N ILE A 88 -10.55 -7.92 17.86
CA ILE A 88 -9.26 -8.57 17.63
C ILE A 88 -9.34 -9.91 18.38
N ILE A 89 -9.55 -10.99 17.63
CA ILE A 89 -9.37 -12.33 18.19
C ILE A 89 -7.94 -12.73 17.86
N GLU A 90 -7.09 -12.67 18.88
CA GLU A 90 -5.77 -13.27 18.87
C GLU A 90 -5.97 -14.79 19.01
N ALA A 91 -5.99 -15.50 17.89
CA ALA A 91 -5.95 -16.95 17.92
C ALA A 91 -4.50 -17.37 18.15
N GLU A 92 -4.25 -18.50 18.83
CA GLU A 92 -2.91 -19.04 19.11
C GLU A 92 -2.01 -19.21 17.85
N LYS A 93 -2.57 -19.04 16.64
CA LYS A 93 -1.90 -19.26 15.35
C LYS A 93 -2.00 -18.09 14.35
N GLY A 94 -2.62 -16.96 14.71
CA GLY A 94 -2.75 -15.80 13.81
C GLY A 94 -3.69 -14.68 14.33
N PHE A 95 -3.67 -13.52 13.67
CA PHE A 95 -4.58 -12.41 13.97
C PHE A 95 -5.80 -12.49 13.06
N SER A 96 -6.97 -12.18 13.60
CA SER A 96 -8.17 -12.04 12.77
C SER A 96 -8.91 -10.75 13.04
N PHE A 97 -9.40 -10.16 11.95
CA PHE A 97 -10.27 -8.99 11.94
C PHE A 97 -11.63 -9.41 11.40
N ILE A 98 -12.71 -8.82 11.91
CA ILE A 98 -14.03 -8.99 11.31
C ILE A 98 -14.22 -7.82 10.35
N ASN A 99 -14.42 -8.11 9.06
CA ASN A 99 -14.71 -7.06 8.08
C ASN A 99 -16.16 -6.56 8.21
N GLU A 100 -16.49 -5.51 7.47
CA GLU A 100 -17.81 -4.85 7.50
C GLU A 100 -18.97 -5.78 7.07
N ASN A 101 -18.65 -6.90 6.41
CA ASN A 101 -19.59 -7.92 5.97
C ASN A 101 -19.75 -9.06 6.98
N ASN A 102 -19.22 -8.92 8.21
CA ASN A 102 -19.13 -9.97 9.23
C ASN A 102 -18.35 -11.21 8.79
N GLU A 103 -17.48 -11.08 7.78
CA GLU A 103 -16.56 -12.14 7.38
C GLU A 103 -15.24 -11.97 8.12
N GLN A 104 -14.71 -13.07 8.64
CA GLN A 104 -13.46 -13.07 9.40
C GLN A 104 -12.28 -13.04 8.44
N VAL A 105 -11.56 -11.93 8.38
CA VAL A 105 -10.29 -11.76 7.67
C VAL A 105 -9.17 -12.29 8.54
N ILE A 106 -8.55 -13.39 8.12
CA ILE A 106 -7.45 -14.01 8.87
C ILE A 106 -6.12 -13.54 8.28
N PHE A 107 -5.34 -12.85 9.13
CA PHE A 107 -3.96 -12.44 8.91
C PHE A 107 -3.01 -13.44 9.57
N TYR A 108 -2.12 -14.00 8.76
CA TYR A 108 -1.06 -14.88 9.22
C TYR A 108 0.22 -14.04 9.31
N GLY A 109 0.63 -13.74 10.53
CA GLY A 109 1.64 -12.74 10.82
C GLY A 109 3.02 -13.30 11.17
N LYS A 110 3.40 -14.53 10.79
CA LYS A 110 4.69 -15.11 11.21
C LYS A 110 5.86 -14.66 10.32
N LEU A 111 5.96 -13.34 10.11
CA LEU A 111 7.22 -12.64 9.90
C LEU A 111 7.74 -12.05 11.23
N ASN A 112 7.46 -12.73 12.35
CA ASN A 112 7.95 -12.39 13.69
C ASN A 112 9.47 -12.13 13.71
N SER A 113 10.26 -12.71 12.81
CA SER A 113 11.68 -12.40 12.66
C SER A 113 11.96 -10.96 12.23
N LEU A 114 11.25 -10.42 11.24
CA LEU A 114 11.42 -9.03 10.79
C LEU A 114 10.81 -8.07 11.81
N ASP A 115 9.60 -8.37 12.26
CA ASP A 115 8.88 -7.55 13.23
C ASP A 115 9.68 -7.45 14.55
N LYS A 116 10.28 -8.54 15.04
CA LYS A 116 11.15 -8.51 16.24
C LYS A 116 12.41 -7.68 16.07
N ILE A 117 13.04 -7.66 14.90
CA ILE A 117 14.20 -6.80 14.67
C ILE A 117 13.76 -5.33 14.60
N LEU A 118 12.65 -5.04 13.92
CA LEU A 118 12.13 -3.68 13.77
C LEU A 118 11.62 -3.09 15.08
N GLU A 119 10.87 -3.87 15.87
CA GLU A 119 10.33 -3.48 17.18
C GLU A 119 11.37 -3.57 18.29
N GLY A 120 12.35 -4.47 18.15
CA GLY A 120 13.44 -4.65 19.11
C GLY A 120 14.46 -3.51 19.11
N TYR A 121 14.39 -2.58 18.15
CA TYR A 121 15.25 -1.41 18.14
C TYR A 121 14.88 -0.47 19.29
N ASP A 122 15.75 -0.40 20.30
CA ASP A 122 15.59 0.47 21.47
C ASP A 122 16.89 1.25 21.71
N GLU A 123 16.84 2.56 21.47
CA GLU A 123 17.99 3.47 21.60
C GLU A 123 18.52 3.54 23.03
N LEU A 124 17.65 3.42 24.03
CA LEU A 124 18.02 3.43 25.45
C LEU A 124 18.77 2.14 25.82
N ARG A 125 18.29 0.99 25.35
CA ARG A 125 18.97 -0.31 25.56
C ARG A 125 20.32 -0.37 24.83
N ILE A 126 20.38 0.13 23.59
CA ILE A 126 21.64 0.27 22.82
C ILE A 126 22.63 1.17 23.59
N SER A 127 22.15 2.29 24.13
CA SER A 127 22.98 3.22 24.92
C SER A 127 23.41 2.64 26.26
N SER A 128 22.55 1.85 26.92
CA SER A 128 22.86 1.14 28.18
C SER A 128 24.00 0.15 27.98
N LEU A 129 23.88 -0.73 26.99
CA LEU A 129 24.91 -1.73 26.65
C LEU A 129 26.19 -1.08 26.12
N GLY A 130 26.09 -0.02 25.32
CA GLY A 130 27.26 0.73 24.84
C GLY A 130 28.06 1.42 25.95
N LYS A 131 27.40 1.80 27.05
CA LYS A 131 28.03 2.47 28.20
C LYS A 131 28.51 1.52 29.30
N LYS A 132 28.18 0.23 29.26
CA LYS A 132 28.69 -0.81 30.20
C LYS A 132 30.17 -1.11 29.91
N GLN A 133 31.01 -0.09 30.07
CA GLN A 133 32.46 -0.16 30.04
C GLN A 133 32.95 -0.60 31.43
N MET A 134 33.73 -1.67 31.48
CA MET A 134 34.29 -2.18 32.74
C MET A 134 35.32 -1.19 33.30
N SER A 135 35.18 -0.84 34.57
CA SER A 135 36.19 -0.10 35.31
C SER A 135 37.42 -0.98 35.48
N SER A 136 38.59 -0.50 35.05
CA SER A 136 39.86 -1.17 35.40
C SER A 136 40.06 -1.13 36.93
N PRO A 137 40.55 -2.22 37.55
CA PRO A 137 40.96 -2.20 38.95
C PRO A 137 42.25 -1.40 39.18
N GLU A 138 42.98 -1.01 38.13
CA GLU A 138 44.20 -0.22 38.25
C GLU A 138 43.87 1.26 38.51
N ILE A 139 44.25 1.73 39.70
CA ILE A 139 44.09 3.12 40.15
C ILE A 139 45.27 3.95 39.61
N ASP A 140 45.00 5.05 38.91
CA ASP A 140 46.03 6.01 38.49
C ASP A 140 46.46 6.89 39.67
N TYR A 141 47.63 6.59 40.24
CA TYR A 141 48.22 7.35 41.35
C TYR A 141 48.93 8.64 40.92
N SER A 142 48.98 8.98 39.63
CA SER A 142 49.70 10.18 39.13
C SER A 142 49.25 11.50 39.76
N LYS A 143 48.02 11.54 40.30
CA LYS A 143 47.41 12.71 40.93
C LYS A 143 47.22 12.58 42.45
N ILE A 144 47.86 11.59 43.09
CA ILE A 144 47.75 11.35 44.54
C ILE A 144 48.08 12.60 45.37
N TYR A 145 49.03 13.42 44.92
CA TYR A 145 49.42 14.68 45.56
C TYR A 145 48.25 15.65 45.81
N ARG A 146 47.18 15.58 45.00
CA ARG A 146 45.98 16.42 45.17
C ARG A 146 45.14 16.02 46.38
N TYR A 147 45.24 14.78 46.83
CA TYR A 147 44.44 14.22 47.93
C TYR A 147 45.25 14.09 49.24
N MET A 148 46.54 14.43 49.21
CA MET A 148 47.41 14.38 50.41
C MET A 148 46.90 15.26 51.55
N HIS A 149 46.24 16.38 51.23
CA HIS A 149 45.63 17.26 52.24
C HIS A 149 44.46 16.61 53.01
N GLN A 150 43.92 15.50 52.50
CA GLN A 150 42.87 14.68 53.11
C GLN A 150 43.45 13.44 53.79
N GLY A 151 44.77 13.26 53.75
CA GLY A 151 45.45 12.12 54.35
C GLY A 151 45.51 12.23 55.87
N ILE A 152 45.27 11.10 56.54
CA ILE A 152 45.55 10.87 57.95
C ILE A 152 46.98 10.33 58.04
N TYR A 153 47.83 11.06 58.74
CA TYR A 153 49.25 10.73 58.91
C TYR A 153 49.41 9.92 60.20
N LEU A 154 49.89 8.69 60.06
CA LEU A 154 50.18 7.79 61.17
C LEU A 154 51.68 7.84 61.50
N ASP A 155 52.06 7.32 62.67
CA ASP A 155 53.46 7.17 63.05
C ASP A 155 54.20 6.26 62.04
N GLU A 156 55.51 6.49 61.85
CA GLU A 156 56.37 5.85 60.82
C GLU A 156 56.13 6.31 59.37
N ASP A 157 55.74 7.57 59.15
CA ASP A 157 55.58 8.20 57.83
C ASP A 157 54.54 7.51 56.91
N VAL A 158 53.59 6.78 57.49
CA VAL A 158 52.50 6.11 56.74
C VAL A 158 51.32 7.07 56.55
N ILE A 159 50.90 7.23 55.29
CA ILE A 159 49.80 8.14 54.91
C ILE A 159 48.60 7.30 54.48
N TYR A 160 47.48 7.48 55.18
CA TYR A 160 46.22 6.83 54.87
C TYR A 160 45.21 7.84 54.30
N ILE A 161 44.62 7.56 53.14
CA ILE A 161 43.60 8.41 52.52
C ILE A 161 42.35 7.55 52.35
N ASP A 162 41.29 7.89 53.09
CA ASP A 162 40.08 7.08 53.25
C ASP A 162 39.25 7.04 51.95
N GLU A 163 39.09 8.19 51.28
CA GLU A 163 38.37 8.29 50.01
C GLU A 163 39.20 9.05 48.97
N MET A 164 39.46 8.37 47.85
CA MET A 164 40.09 8.96 46.67
C MET A 164 39.08 9.06 45.55
N ASN A 165 38.65 10.29 45.23
CA ASN A 165 37.76 10.55 44.11
C ASN A 165 38.58 10.65 42.80
N ILE A 166 39.33 9.60 42.48
CA ILE A 166 40.17 9.51 41.27
C ILE A 166 39.30 9.07 40.11
N ALA A 167 39.47 9.71 38.96
CA ALA A 167 38.88 9.26 37.71
C ALA A 167 39.40 7.85 37.40
N LYS A 168 38.55 6.84 37.56
CA LYS A 168 38.89 5.46 37.19
C LYS A 168 39.10 5.41 35.67
N ASN A 169 40.13 4.70 35.22
CA ASN A 169 40.38 4.53 33.80
C ASN A 169 39.24 3.73 33.18
N ILE A 170 38.39 4.43 32.42
CA ILE A 170 37.34 3.83 31.62
C ILE A 170 38.01 3.30 30.35
N LEU A 171 38.10 1.98 30.22
CA LEU A 171 38.45 1.36 28.95
C LEU A 171 37.23 1.49 28.03
N ILE A 172 37.31 2.38 27.05
CA ILE A 172 36.35 2.43 25.96
C ILE A 172 36.57 1.15 25.15
N LYS A 173 35.79 0.11 25.43
CA LYS A 173 35.69 -1.03 24.53
C LYS A 173 34.72 -0.67 23.42
N GLU A 174 35.07 -1.06 22.20
CA GLU A 174 34.21 -1.02 21.01
C GLU A 174 32.80 -1.55 21.33
N SER A 175 31.80 -1.06 20.61
CA SER A 175 30.40 -1.46 20.80
C SER A 175 30.28 -2.99 20.87
N PRO A 176 29.47 -3.56 21.79
CA PRO A 176 29.31 -5.02 21.88
C PRO A 176 28.99 -5.65 20.52
N PRO A 177 29.65 -6.76 20.14
CA PRO A 177 29.43 -7.40 18.84
C PRO A 177 27.96 -7.77 18.55
N ILE A 178 27.17 -8.09 19.58
CA ILE A 178 25.74 -8.35 19.43
C ILE A 178 24.96 -7.13 18.93
N LEU A 179 25.33 -5.92 19.40
CA LEU A 179 24.72 -4.68 18.94
C LEU A 179 25.16 -4.33 17.52
N GLN A 180 26.41 -4.61 17.17
CA GLN A 180 26.93 -4.45 15.82
C GLN A 180 26.14 -5.35 14.84
N MET A 181 25.99 -6.62 15.20
CA MET A 181 25.23 -7.60 14.41
C MET A 181 23.75 -7.22 14.26
N PHE A 182 23.11 -6.83 15.37
CA PHE A 182 21.73 -6.35 15.34
C PHE A 182 21.59 -5.10 14.47
N GLY A 183 22.50 -4.13 14.60
CA GLY A 183 22.53 -2.92 13.77
C GLY A 183 22.68 -3.24 12.27
N PHE A 184 23.53 -4.19 11.91
CA PHE A 184 23.66 -4.66 10.53
C PHE A 184 22.34 -5.25 9.99
N ILE A 185 21.71 -6.16 10.73
CA ILE A 185 20.44 -6.77 10.31
C ILE A 185 19.34 -5.70 10.20
N TYR A 186 19.21 -4.82 11.20
CA TYR A 186 18.23 -3.75 11.22
C TYR A 186 18.39 -2.79 10.04
N THR A 187 19.62 -2.37 9.74
CA THR A 187 19.90 -1.45 8.62
C THR A 187 19.63 -2.09 7.26
N GLU A 188 19.97 -3.36 7.05
CA GLU A 188 19.65 -4.06 5.79
C GLU A 188 18.13 -4.22 5.60
N ILE A 189 17.37 -4.54 6.64
CA ILE A 189 15.90 -4.59 6.56
C ILE A 189 15.33 -3.20 6.22
N LYS A 190 15.77 -2.15 6.92
CA LYS A 190 15.30 -0.78 6.67
C LYS A 190 15.65 -0.26 5.28
N LYS A 191 16.80 -0.68 4.72
CA LYS A 191 17.17 -0.40 3.32
C LYS A 191 16.16 -1.00 2.35
N GLU A 192 15.83 -2.27 2.48
CA GLU A 192 14.87 -2.95 1.61
C GLU A 192 13.42 -2.46 1.81
N LEU A 193 13.09 -1.90 2.98
CA LEU A 193 11.81 -1.23 3.22
C LEU A 193 11.74 0.20 2.65
N GLU A 194 12.81 0.71 2.04
CA GLU A 194 12.94 2.09 1.56
C GLU A 194 12.75 3.15 2.67
N GLU A 195 13.09 2.79 3.92
CA GLU A 195 12.92 3.63 5.11
C GLU A 195 14.27 4.20 5.59
N LEU A 196 15.17 4.54 4.65
CA LEU A 196 16.56 4.97 4.94
C LEU A 196 16.63 6.21 5.84
N GLU A 197 15.74 7.18 5.62
CA GLU A 197 15.71 8.44 6.38
C GLU A 197 15.29 8.23 7.84
N GLN A 198 14.71 7.07 8.17
CA GLN A 198 14.28 6.71 9.52
C GLN A 198 15.34 5.90 10.28
N ILE A 199 16.47 5.58 9.64
CA ILE A 199 17.55 4.83 10.28
C ILE A 199 18.35 5.80 11.17
N PRO A 200 18.45 5.56 12.48
CA PRO A 200 19.28 6.40 13.33
C PRO A 200 20.76 6.24 12.98
N ASP A 201 21.53 7.35 13.00
CA ASP A 201 22.97 7.35 12.68
C ASP A 201 23.74 6.28 13.48
N ARG A 202 23.37 6.09 14.74
CA ARG A 202 23.98 5.08 15.61
C ARG A 202 23.80 3.65 15.10
N ALA A 203 22.69 3.35 14.45
CA ALA A 203 22.44 2.03 13.85
C ALA A 203 23.35 1.81 12.62
N VAL A 204 23.59 2.87 11.83
CA VAL A 204 24.51 2.85 10.69
C VAL A 204 25.94 2.61 11.16
N GLU A 205 26.40 3.34 12.18
CA GLU A 205 27.73 3.13 12.77
C GLU A 205 27.94 1.69 13.26
N LEU A 206 26.94 1.11 13.93
CA LEU A 206 26.99 -0.27 14.41
C LEU A 206 27.05 -1.29 13.25
N ALA A 207 26.29 -1.03 12.18
CA ALA A 207 26.29 -1.87 10.99
C ALA A 207 27.63 -1.84 10.26
N ASP A 208 28.23 -0.66 10.11
CA ASP A 208 29.53 -0.50 9.45
C ASP A 208 30.65 -1.18 10.26
N GLN A 209 30.63 -1.01 11.60
CA GLN A 209 31.54 -1.75 12.49
C GLN A 209 31.40 -3.27 12.33
N PHE A 210 30.17 -3.77 12.21
CA PHE A 210 29.96 -5.21 11.99
C PHE A 210 30.55 -5.66 10.66
N LYS A 211 30.30 -4.88 9.59
CA LYS A 211 30.80 -5.20 8.25
C LYS A 211 32.32 -5.25 8.23
N GLU A 212 33.00 -4.25 8.80
CA GLU A 212 34.46 -4.19 8.84
C GLU A 212 35.07 -5.35 9.62
N ASN A 213 34.43 -5.77 10.72
CA ASN A 213 34.97 -6.78 11.62
C ASN A 213 34.70 -8.23 11.18
N TYR A 214 33.56 -8.49 10.53
CA TYR A 214 33.03 -9.85 10.37
C TYR A 214 32.61 -10.23 8.94
N LEU A 215 32.39 -9.27 8.04
CA LEU A 215 31.84 -9.53 6.70
C LEU A 215 32.78 -9.11 5.57
N GLN A 216 32.47 -9.54 4.35
CA GLN A 216 33.13 -9.01 3.15
C GLN A 216 32.47 -7.68 2.73
N PRO A 217 33.17 -6.81 1.98
CA PRO A 217 32.64 -5.51 1.57
C PRO A 217 31.34 -5.57 0.77
N ASP A 218 31.09 -6.67 0.05
CA ASP A 218 29.94 -6.95 -0.79
C ASP A 218 28.87 -7.84 -0.11
N SER A 219 29.08 -8.24 1.15
CA SER A 219 28.10 -9.05 1.88
C SER A 219 26.79 -8.28 2.08
N SER A 220 25.68 -8.92 1.70
CA SER A 220 24.33 -8.41 1.88
C SER A 220 23.38 -9.53 2.32
N LEU A 221 22.43 -9.16 3.17
CA LEU A 221 21.40 -10.05 3.69
C LEU A 221 20.30 -10.38 2.69
N PHE A 222 20.25 -9.67 1.55
CA PHE A 222 19.21 -9.85 0.54
C PHE A 222 19.78 -9.82 -0.88
N GLY A 223 21.07 -10.13 -1.04
CA GLY A 223 21.72 -10.31 -2.33
C GLY A 223 21.61 -11.76 -2.80
N GLU A 224 21.32 -11.99 -4.08
CA GLU A 224 21.12 -13.33 -4.65
C GLU A 224 22.31 -14.27 -4.39
N ASP A 225 23.53 -13.79 -4.70
CA ASP A 225 24.75 -14.59 -4.61
C ASP A 225 25.37 -14.60 -3.19
N THR A 226 25.12 -13.55 -2.40
CA THR A 226 25.78 -13.34 -1.10
C THR A 226 24.93 -13.76 0.10
N PHE A 227 23.63 -14.04 -0.10
CA PHE A 227 22.69 -14.41 0.96
C PHE A 227 23.16 -15.60 1.79
N ALA A 228 23.43 -16.74 1.14
CA ALA A 228 23.74 -17.99 1.83
C ALA A 228 25.03 -17.89 2.66
N GLU A 229 26.07 -17.28 2.08
CA GLU A 229 27.34 -17.05 2.77
C GLU A 229 27.17 -16.08 3.94
N THR A 230 26.48 -14.96 3.74
CA THR A 230 26.25 -13.95 4.78
C THR A 230 25.47 -14.56 5.96
N ILE A 231 24.45 -15.37 5.71
CA ILE A 231 23.68 -16.03 6.77
C ILE A 231 24.51 -17.02 7.57
N GLU A 232 25.37 -17.79 6.93
CA GLU A 232 26.24 -18.73 7.62
C GLU A 232 27.27 -18.02 8.50
N ILE A 233 27.85 -16.92 8.00
CA ILE A 233 28.76 -16.07 8.79
C ILE A 233 28.02 -15.49 10.00
N LEU A 234 26.80 -15.00 9.82
CA LEU A 234 25.99 -14.44 10.90
C LEU A 234 25.69 -15.50 11.98
N ARG A 235 25.25 -16.70 11.59
CA ARG A 235 24.97 -17.80 12.53
C ARG A 235 26.20 -18.17 13.35
N LYS A 236 27.33 -18.40 12.68
CA LYS A 236 28.59 -18.72 13.35
C LYS A 236 29.04 -17.58 14.27
N THR A 237 28.88 -16.33 13.84
CA THR A 237 29.24 -15.16 14.64
C THR A 237 28.35 -15.03 15.87
N LEU A 238 27.05 -15.30 15.76
CA LEU A 238 26.14 -15.30 16.91
C LEU A 238 26.52 -16.35 17.95
N GLU A 239 26.83 -17.57 17.52
CA GLU A 239 27.31 -18.65 18.40
C GLU A 239 28.63 -18.25 19.10
N ASP A 240 29.56 -17.67 18.35
CA ASP A 240 30.82 -17.16 18.88
C ASP A 240 30.62 -16.04 19.91
N ILE A 241 29.69 -15.12 19.66
CA ILE A 241 29.32 -14.04 20.58
C ILE A 241 28.75 -14.63 21.87
N ASP A 242 27.85 -15.62 21.76
CA ASP A 242 27.21 -16.23 22.91
C ASP A 242 28.18 -16.99 23.81
N LEU A 243 29.18 -17.65 23.22
CA LEU A 243 30.23 -18.36 23.94
C LEU A 243 31.25 -17.42 24.60
N LYS A 244 31.57 -16.29 23.97
CA LYS A 244 32.61 -15.34 24.44
C LYS A 244 32.08 -14.28 25.42
N THR A 245 30.77 -14.04 25.44
CA THR A 245 30.17 -13.02 26.30
C THR A 245 30.07 -13.50 27.74
N THR A 246 30.87 -12.89 28.63
CA THR A 246 30.97 -13.31 30.05
C THR A 246 29.73 -12.95 30.88
N TYR A 247 29.07 -11.82 30.59
CA TYR A 247 27.91 -11.34 31.34
C TYR A 247 26.75 -11.09 30.39
N LYS A 248 25.63 -11.80 30.62
CA LYS A 248 24.41 -11.77 29.80
C LYS A 248 23.26 -11.22 30.64
N ASP A 249 22.95 -9.94 30.47
CA ASP A 249 21.84 -9.27 31.14
C ASP A 249 20.58 -9.23 30.26
N GLU A 250 19.50 -8.66 30.79
CA GLU A 250 18.23 -8.51 30.07
C GLU A 250 18.40 -7.77 28.73
N ASP A 251 19.25 -6.73 28.70
CA ASP A 251 19.53 -5.98 27.47
C ASP A 251 20.21 -6.90 26.43
N TYR A 252 21.20 -7.72 26.83
CA TYR A 252 21.83 -8.70 25.94
C TYR A 252 20.82 -9.70 25.38
N TRP A 253 20.00 -10.30 26.25
CA TRP A 253 19.03 -11.31 25.84
C TRP A 253 17.98 -10.74 24.88
N HIS A 254 17.55 -9.50 25.09
CA HIS A 254 16.64 -8.80 24.17
C HIS A 254 17.17 -8.77 22.73
N PHE A 255 18.43 -8.37 22.53
CA PHE A 255 19.01 -8.34 21.19
C PHE A 255 19.36 -9.74 20.67
N PHE A 256 19.83 -10.63 21.54
CA PHE A 256 20.15 -12.01 21.18
C PHE A 256 18.93 -12.75 20.66
N GLU A 257 17.81 -12.71 21.38
CA GLU A 257 16.56 -13.37 20.99
C GLU A 257 15.99 -12.82 19.68
N ALA A 258 16.11 -11.51 19.44
CA ALA A 258 15.69 -10.90 18.19
C ALA A 258 16.54 -11.39 17.00
N VAL A 259 17.87 -11.43 17.17
CA VAL A 259 18.80 -11.92 16.14
C VAL A 259 18.64 -13.43 15.91
N GLU A 260 18.50 -14.22 16.97
CA GLU A 260 18.28 -15.66 16.90
C GLU A 260 16.97 -15.97 16.16
N ALA A 261 15.87 -15.30 16.54
CA ALA A 261 14.59 -15.44 15.87
C ALA A 261 14.68 -15.06 14.38
N PHE A 262 15.51 -14.09 14.01
CA PHE A 262 15.75 -13.73 12.63
C PHE A 262 16.49 -14.81 11.82
N LEU A 263 17.63 -15.27 12.35
CA LEU A 263 18.53 -16.20 11.63
C LEU A 263 17.98 -17.63 11.54
N TYR A 264 17.39 -18.11 12.63
CA TYR A 264 16.90 -19.48 12.75
C TYR A 264 15.40 -19.59 12.51
N GLY A 265 14.67 -18.46 12.53
CA GLY A 265 13.21 -18.43 12.46
C GLY A 265 12.56 -18.89 13.76
N GLU A 266 11.37 -18.40 14.07
CA GLU A 266 10.55 -19.08 15.08
C GLU A 266 10.11 -20.44 14.51
N ARG A 267 10.48 -21.52 15.20
CA ARG A 267 10.11 -22.91 14.87
C ARG A 267 8.62 -23.21 15.13
N GLN A 268 7.72 -22.31 14.76
CA GLN A 268 6.30 -22.53 14.93
C GLN A 268 5.60 -22.38 13.60
N GLU A 269 5.50 -23.49 12.87
CA GLU A 269 4.51 -23.67 11.82
C GLU A 269 3.11 -23.58 12.44
N ASP A 270 2.13 -23.01 11.73
CA ASP A 270 0.74 -23.34 12.04
C ASP A 270 0.42 -24.73 11.48
N ASP A 271 -0.69 -25.34 11.90
CA ASP A 271 -1.08 -26.68 11.42
C ASP A 271 -1.41 -26.70 9.91
N GLN A 272 -1.41 -25.54 9.24
CA GLN A 272 -1.78 -25.36 7.83
C GLN A 272 -0.58 -25.01 6.92
N GLY A 273 0.63 -24.86 7.49
CA GLY A 273 1.84 -24.49 6.78
C GLY A 273 1.91 -23.03 6.33
N ILE A 274 1.02 -22.13 6.78
CA ILE A 274 1.03 -20.71 6.37
C ILE A 274 2.06 -19.95 7.23
N TYR A 275 2.96 -19.22 6.56
CA TYR A 275 4.00 -18.44 7.24
C TYR A 275 3.62 -16.97 7.32
N TRP A 276 3.14 -16.39 6.23
CA TRP A 276 2.88 -14.96 6.18
C TRP A 276 1.88 -14.66 5.07
N GLY A 277 0.86 -13.83 5.33
CA GLY A 277 -0.08 -13.42 4.29
C GLY A 277 -1.51 -13.24 4.77
N PHE A 278 -2.41 -13.05 3.80
CA PHE A 278 -3.84 -12.87 4.04
C PHE A 278 -4.63 -13.92 3.29
N SER A 279 -5.54 -14.59 3.99
CA SER A 279 -6.50 -15.52 3.37
C SER A 279 -7.61 -14.81 2.61
N ASN A 280 -7.99 -13.60 3.05
CA ASN A 280 -9.08 -12.80 2.47
C ASN A 280 -8.52 -11.53 1.83
N PHE A 281 -7.63 -11.70 0.85
CA PHE A 281 -6.94 -10.59 0.24
C PHE A 281 -7.85 -9.58 -0.50
N TYR A 282 -9.10 -9.97 -0.81
CA TYR A 282 -10.07 -9.07 -1.42
C TYR A 282 -10.31 -7.79 -0.60
N ASP A 283 -10.23 -7.86 0.72
CA ASP A 283 -10.42 -6.69 1.61
C ASP A 283 -9.25 -5.69 1.47
N ILE A 284 -8.02 -6.19 1.29
CA ILE A 284 -6.84 -5.34 1.01
C ILE A 284 -6.96 -4.73 -0.38
N TRP A 285 -7.40 -5.52 -1.37
CA TRP A 285 -7.66 -5.02 -2.72
C TRP A 285 -8.67 -3.87 -2.72
N GLU A 286 -9.81 -4.06 -2.06
CA GLU A 286 -10.86 -3.05 -1.93
C GLU A 286 -10.35 -1.79 -1.22
N ASP A 287 -9.60 -1.92 -0.11
CA ASP A 287 -9.02 -0.79 0.60
C ASP A 287 -7.98 -0.02 -0.24
N MET A 288 -7.18 -0.71 -1.06
CA MET A 288 -6.24 -0.07 -1.99
C MET A 288 -6.98 0.71 -3.08
N CYS A 289 -7.98 0.12 -3.72
CA CYS A 289 -8.80 0.79 -4.73
C CYS A 289 -9.49 2.03 -4.15
N GLN A 290 -10.11 1.89 -2.98
CA GLN A 290 -10.84 2.97 -2.32
C GLN A 290 -9.89 4.10 -1.91
N THR A 291 -8.73 3.75 -1.31
CA THR A 291 -7.70 4.74 -0.94
C THR A 291 -7.22 5.51 -2.17
N TYR A 292 -7.00 4.84 -3.29
CA TYR A 292 -6.56 5.49 -4.52
C TYR A 292 -7.60 6.46 -5.07
N VAL A 293 -8.85 6.01 -5.22
CA VAL A 293 -9.94 6.83 -5.78
C VAL A 293 -10.20 8.07 -4.92
N LEU A 294 -10.26 7.91 -3.60
CA LEU A 294 -10.62 9.02 -2.70
C LEU A 294 -9.48 10.05 -2.53
N ASN A 295 -8.23 9.68 -2.83
CA ASN A 295 -7.07 10.57 -2.69
C ASN A 295 -6.52 11.08 -4.03
N THR A 296 -6.92 10.48 -5.16
CA THR A 296 -6.52 10.96 -6.50
C THR A 296 -7.48 12.07 -6.96
N PRO A 297 -6.99 13.30 -7.27
CA PRO A 297 -7.86 14.43 -7.61
C PRO A 297 -8.85 14.16 -8.75
N GLU A 298 -8.43 13.42 -9.78
CA GLU A 298 -9.27 13.08 -10.92
C GLU A 298 -10.53 12.31 -10.51
N TYR A 299 -10.37 11.30 -9.66
CA TYR A 299 -11.45 10.46 -9.17
C TYR A 299 -12.25 11.16 -8.07
N ARG A 300 -11.57 11.81 -7.13
CA ARG A 300 -12.19 12.50 -5.99
C ARG A 300 -13.16 13.59 -6.42
N GLN A 301 -12.86 14.34 -7.48
CA GLN A 301 -13.75 15.38 -8.00
C GLN A 301 -15.02 14.82 -8.66
N ARG A 302 -14.99 13.55 -9.05
CA ARG A 302 -16.11 12.84 -9.68
C ARG A 302 -16.89 11.99 -8.70
N ALA A 303 -16.32 11.63 -7.55
CA ALA A 303 -16.95 10.78 -6.56
C ALA A 303 -18.25 11.42 -6.04
N VAL A 304 -19.37 10.74 -6.29
CA VAL A 304 -20.70 11.11 -5.80
C VAL A 304 -20.98 10.36 -4.50
N PHE A 305 -20.88 9.03 -4.54
CA PHE A 305 -20.98 8.18 -3.36
C PHE A 305 -19.81 7.22 -3.30
N ALA A 306 -19.41 6.81 -2.10
CA ALA A 306 -18.52 5.69 -1.89
C ALA A 306 -18.82 5.00 -0.55
N ASP A 307 -18.63 3.69 -0.48
CA ASP A 307 -18.75 2.94 0.78
C ASP A 307 -17.49 3.16 1.63
N VAL A 308 -17.65 3.72 2.82
CA VAL A 308 -16.54 4.05 3.71
C VAL A 308 -16.92 3.71 5.14
N GLY A 309 -16.37 2.63 5.69
CA GLY A 309 -16.71 2.18 7.04
C GLY A 309 -18.11 1.56 7.10
N GLY A 310 -18.52 0.82 6.06
CA GLY A 310 -19.82 0.18 5.91
C GLY A 310 -20.98 1.15 5.74
N LYS A 311 -20.67 2.41 5.42
CA LYS A 311 -21.63 3.50 5.26
C LYS A 311 -21.39 4.18 3.92
N LEU A 312 -22.46 4.27 3.14
CA LEU A 312 -22.46 5.02 1.89
C LEU A 312 -22.35 6.53 2.20
N LYS A 313 -21.17 7.10 1.97
CA LYS A 313 -20.90 8.53 2.17
C LYS A 313 -21.13 9.31 0.88
N LEU A 314 -21.77 10.47 1.00
CA LEU A 314 -21.96 11.44 -0.09
C LEU A 314 -20.75 12.38 -0.14
N PHE A 315 -20.09 12.46 -1.30
CA PHE A 315 -18.92 13.31 -1.53
C PHE A 315 -19.26 14.54 -2.39
N LEU A 316 -20.13 14.36 -3.39
CA LEU A 316 -20.59 15.43 -4.26
C LEU A 316 -22.12 15.47 -4.23
N ASN A 317 -22.69 16.62 -3.86
CA ASN A 317 -24.14 16.77 -3.91
C ASN A 317 -24.60 16.84 -5.37
N TYR A 318 -25.06 15.70 -5.88
CA TYR A 318 -25.49 15.54 -7.27
C TYR A 318 -27.01 15.70 -7.41
N HIS A 319 -27.77 15.19 -6.43
CA HIS A 319 -29.22 15.27 -6.35
C HIS A 319 -29.67 15.23 -4.88
N ASP A 320 -30.80 15.87 -4.59
CA ASP A 320 -31.38 15.93 -3.22
C ASP A 320 -31.89 14.57 -2.71
N ILE A 321 -32.01 13.57 -3.59
CA ILE A 321 -32.54 12.24 -3.29
C ILE A 321 -31.39 11.24 -3.33
N ASN A 322 -31.22 10.42 -2.29
CA ASN A 322 -30.33 9.26 -2.35
C ASN A 322 -30.92 8.20 -3.31
N PRO A 323 -30.25 7.87 -4.42
CA PRO A 323 -30.80 6.98 -5.44
C PRO A 323 -30.78 5.52 -4.99
N PHE A 324 -30.01 5.18 -3.96
CA PHE A 324 -29.87 3.81 -3.45
C PHE A 324 -30.89 3.48 -2.35
N LYS A 325 -31.85 4.36 -2.11
CA LYS A 325 -33.01 4.09 -1.26
C LYS A 325 -34.03 3.25 -2.02
N VAL A 326 -34.36 2.07 -1.47
CA VAL A 326 -35.35 1.14 -2.01
C VAL A 326 -36.49 0.96 -1.02
N GLU A 327 -37.71 1.27 -1.48
CA GLU A 327 -38.95 1.01 -0.76
C GLU A 327 -39.58 -0.26 -1.35
N LEU A 328 -39.72 -1.29 -0.53
CA LEU A 328 -40.39 -2.55 -0.88
C LEU A 328 -41.75 -2.57 -0.16
N ASN A 329 -42.82 -2.88 -0.89
CA ASN A 329 -44.21 -2.73 -0.43
C ASN A 329 -44.52 -3.41 0.91
N ASP A 330 -43.78 -4.45 1.28
CA ASP A 330 -44.04 -5.27 2.47
C ASP A 330 -43.08 -4.99 3.65
N LEU A 331 -42.18 -4.00 3.54
CA LEU A 331 -41.25 -3.63 4.60
C LEU A 331 -41.59 -2.25 5.20
N PRO A 332 -41.54 -2.12 6.55
CA PRO A 332 -41.89 -0.86 7.23
C PRO A 332 -40.83 0.23 7.04
N GLU A 333 -39.59 -0.13 6.73
CA GLU A 333 -38.47 0.80 6.55
C GLU A 333 -37.80 0.64 5.18
N PRO A 334 -37.35 1.76 4.58
CA PRO A 334 -36.60 1.71 3.33
C PRO A 334 -35.24 1.07 3.54
N ARG A 335 -34.81 0.25 2.57
CA ARG A 335 -33.45 -0.29 2.53
C ARG A 335 -32.53 0.64 1.77
N TYR A 336 -31.28 0.70 2.21
CA TYR A 336 -30.23 1.47 1.54
C TYR A 336 -29.21 0.51 0.95
N LEU A 337 -29.06 0.55 -0.36
CA LEU A 337 -28.03 -0.18 -1.07
C LEU A 337 -26.68 0.55 -0.92
N ARG A 338 -25.60 -0.23 -0.97
CA ARG A 338 -24.23 0.27 -0.76
C ARG A 338 -23.35 -0.20 -1.93
N PRO A 339 -23.29 0.55 -3.03
CA PRO A 339 -22.24 0.37 -4.03
C PRO A 339 -20.90 0.81 -3.45
N ASP A 340 -19.81 0.16 -3.86
CA ASP A 340 -18.46 0.50 -3.40
C ASP A 340 -18.08 1.93 -3.81
N LEU A 341 -18.36 2.28 -5.08
CA LEU A 341 -18.07 3.60 -5.62
C LEU A 341 -19.07 4.01 -6.70
N VAL A 342 -19.43 5.30 -6.69
CA VAL A 342 -20.29 5.94 -7.68
C VAL A 342 -19.63 7.22 -8.15
N LEU A 343 -19.27 7.28 -9.43
CA LEU A 343 -18.63 8.43 -10.04
C LEU A 343 -19.58 9.14 -10.99
N LYS A 344 -19.54 10.47 -11.01
CA LYS A 344 -20.06 11.26 -12.12
C LYS A 344 -19.14 11.03 -13.32
N THR A 345 -19.71 10.68 -14.46
CA THR A 345 -18.92 10.53 -15.68
C THR A 345 -18.29 11.87 -16.02
N SER A 346 -16.97 11.89 -16.19
CA SER A 346 -16.27 13.08 -16.66
C SER A 346 -16.76 13.42 -18.06
N VAL A 347 -17.14 14.67 -18.30
CA VAL A 347 -17.31 15.17 -19.67
C VAL A 347 -15.91 15.29 -20.28
N SER A 348 -15.38 14.20 -20.83
CA SER A 348 -14.07 14.23 -21.48
C SER A 348 -14.17 14.78 -22.91
N LYS A 349 -13.21 15.67 -23.21
CA LYS A 349 -12.96 16.39 -24.47
C LYS A 349 -13.97 17.47 -24.84
N ILE A 350 -14.19 18.46 -23.96
CA ILE A 350 -14.79 19.74 -24.41
C ILE A 350 -14.01 20.37 -25.58
N ASP A 351 -12.71 20.07 -25.69
CA ASP A 351 -11.84 20.47 -26.79
C ASP A 351 -12.27 19.87 -28.15
N GLN A 352 -13.15 18.86 -28.21
CA GLN A 352 -13.68 18.40 -29.49
C GLN A 352 -14.65 19.39 -30.13
N TYR A 353 -15.22 20.32 -29.33
CA TYR A 353 -16.20 21.31 -29.78
C TYR A 353 -15.56 22.59 -30.32
N TYR A 354 -14.26 22.80 -30.09
CA TYR A 354 -13.52 23.96 -30.57
C TYR A 354 -12.06 23.63 -30.89
N LEU A 355 -11.48 24.31 -31.86
CA LEU A 355 -10.08 24.22 -32.26
C LEU A 355 -9.39 25.53 -31.88
N VAL A 356 -8.20 25.45 -31.28
CA VAL A 356 -7.35 26.62 -31.00
C VAL A 356 -6.20 26.63 -32.00
N ASP A 357 -5.94 27.78 -32.62
CA ASP A 357 -4.77 27.97 -33.47
C ASP A 357 -3.74 28.86 -32.77
N GLU A 358 -2.66 28.24 -32.29
CA GLU A 358 -1.58 28.92 -31.58
C GLU A 358 -0.82 29.90 -32.48
N LYS A 359 -0.75 29.67 -33.80
CA LYS A 359 -0.05 30.56 -34.74
C LYS A 359 -0.78 31.88 -34.95
N LEU A 360 -2.09 31.87 -34.73
CA LEU A 360 -2.95 33.06 -34.84
C LEU A 360 -3.19 33.74 -33.50
N SER A 361 -2.85 33.09 -32.38
CA SER A 361 -3.03 33.60 -31.03
C SER A 361 -1.89 34.54 -30.63
N ASN A 362 -2.15 35.46 -29.70
CA ASN A 362 -1.14 36.33 -29.08
C ASN A 362 -1.32 36.36 -27.55
N GLU A 363 -0.48 37.10 -26.84
CA GLU A 363 -0.52 37.13 -25.36
C GLU A 363 -1.86 37.59 -24.77
N ALA A 364 -2.69 38.33 -25.50
CA ALA A 364 -3.98 38.84 -25.02
C ALA A 364 -5.21 38.11 -25.60
N GLU A 365 -5.09 37.54 -26.80
CA GLU A 365 -6.19 37.00 -27.60
C GLU A 365 -5.93 35.56 -28.06
N VAL A 366 -6.98 34.73 -28.02
CA VAL A 366 -6.95 33.36 -28.50
C VAL A 366 -7.78 33.25 -29.78
N ALA A 367 -7.21 32.63 -30.80
CA ALA A 367 -7.91 32.30 -32.04
C ALA A 367 -8.60 30.95 -31.90
N VAL A 368 -9.94 30.95 -31.86
CA VAL A 368 -10.77 29.78 -31.63
C VAL A 368 -11.67 29.54 -32.85
N LYS A 369 -11.87 28.29 -33.25
CA LYS A 369 -12.82 27.89 -34.30
C LYS A 369 -13.74 26.81 -33.77
N LEU A 370 -15.06 26.99 -33.88
CA LEU A 370 -16.00 25.93 -33.53
C LEU A 370 -15.90 24.73 -34.48
N ASN A 371 -15.93 23.53 -33.91
CA ASN A 371 -16.14 22.31 -34.68
C ASN A 371 -17.63 22.15 -35.00
N LEU A 372 -18.07 22.72 -36.13
CA LEU A 372 -19.49 22.71 -36.55
C LEU A 372 -20.12 21.32 -36.64
N ARG A 373 -19.33 20.27 -36.86
CA ARG A 373 -19.84 18.88 -36.83
C ARG A 373 -20.18 18.44 -35.41
N ALA A 374 -19.33 18.78 -34.44
CA ALA A 374 -19.52 18.43 -33.03
C ALA A 374 -20.62 19.26 -32.34
N VAL A 375 -20.81 20.52 -32.74
CA VAL A 375 -21.82 21.41 -32.12
C VAL A 375 -23.16 21.45 -32.86
N LYS A 376 -23.36 20.62 -33.90
CA LYS A 376 -24.57 20.63 -34.74
C LYS A 376 -25.85 20.49 -33.91
N ASP A 377 -25.82 19.63 -32.90
CA ASP A 377 -26.96 19.32 -32.03
C ASP A 377 -26.94 20.13 -30.71
N HIS A 378 -26.09 21.16 -30.62
CA HIS A 378 -25.90 21.98 -29.43
C HIS A 378 -26.01 23.49 -29.76
N PRO A 379 -27.23 23.98 -30.05
CA PRO A 379 -27.44 25.37 -30.49
C PRO A 379 -27.03 26.41 -29.44
N LYS A 380 -27.10 26.07 -28.15
CA LYS A 380 -26.67 26.93 -27.04
C LYS A 380 -25.15 27.21 -27.06
N ILE A 381 -24.32 26.21 -27.38
CA ILE A 381 -22.87 26.39 -27.54
C ILE A 381 -22.56 27.33 -28.71
N GLN A 382 -23.32 27.22 -29.81
CA GLN A 382 -23.14 28.09 -30.96
C GLN A 382 -23.51 29.55 -30.66
N SER A 383 -24.56 29.77 -29.86
CA SER A 383 -24.96 31.12 -29.42
C SER A 383 -23.91 31.74 -28.51
N GLU A 384 -23.46 31.01 -27.48
CA GLU A 384 -22.45 31.50 -26.54
C GLU A 384 -21.14 31.86 -27.23
N TYR A 385 -20.67 31.00 -28.14
CA TYR A 385 -19.47 31.27 -28.93
C TYR A 385 -19.62 32.54 -29.78
N LYS A 386 -20.79 32.81 -30.34
CA LYS A 386 -21.05 34.03 -31.13
C LYS A 386 -21.05 35.28 -30.27
N GLU A 387 -21.50 35.18 -29.03
CA GLU A 387 -21.54 36.30 -28.08
C GLU A 387 -20.15 36.66 -27.54
N LEU A 388 -19.35 35.65 -27.20
CA LEU A 388 -18.02 35.86 -26.61
C LEU A 388 -16.94 36.23 -27.65
N SER A 389 -17.18 35.93 -28.93
CA SER A 389 -16.27 36.26 -30.04
C SER A 389 -16.59 37.61 -30.69
N TYR A 390 -15.56 38.41 -31.00
CA TYR A 390 -15.77 39.79 -31.49
C TYR A 390 -15.04 40.15 -32.79
N LYS A 391 -14.14 39.30 -33.29
CA LYS A 391 -13.39 39.55 -34.53
C LYS A 391 -13.19 38.24 -35.30
N THR A 392 -13.32 38.27 -36.62
CA THR A 392 -13.18 37.08 -37.49
C THR A 392 -11.92 37.22 -38.34
N SER A 393 -11.05 36.21 -38.35
CA SER A 393 -10.03 36.05 -39.40
C SER A 393 -10.53 35.07 -40.45
N VAL A 394 -10.47 35.50 -41.71
CA VAL A 394 -10.72 34.62 -42.85
C VAL A 394 -9.38 33.99 -43.23
N ILE A 395 -9.20 32.71 -42.96
CA ILE A 395 -8.14 31.94 -43.59
C ILE A 395 -8.68 31.48 -44.95
N ASN A 396 -7.95 31.76 -46.03
CA ASN A 396 -8.17 31.15 -47.35
C ASN A 396 -7.74 29.66 -47.33
N THR A 397 -8.32 28.84 -46.46
CA THR A 397 -8.22 27.39 -46.55
C THR A 397 -9.45 26.88 -47.28
N THR A 398 -9.20 26.05 -48.28
CA THR A 398 -10.11 25.48 -49.28
C THR A 398 -11.19 24.53 -48.71
N ASP A 399 -11.64 24.73 -47.47
CA ASP A 399 -12.74 23.99 -46.90
C ASP A 399 -14.07 24.70 -47.21
N LYS A 400 -14.90 24.03 -48.02
CA LYS A 400 -16.24 24.46 -48.49
C LYS A 400 -17.29 24.72 -47.39
N LEU A 401 -16.89 24.96 -46.14
CA LEU A 401 -17.75 25.09 -44.96
C LEU A 401 -17.57 26.39 -44.15
N GLY A 402 -16.82 27.38 -44.66
CA GLY A 402 -17.07 28.80 -44.35
C GLY A 402 -17.02 29.26 -42.88
N SER A 403 -16.27 28.60 -42.00
CA SER A 403 -16.03 29.13 -40.63
C SER A 403 -14.54 29.42 -40.44
N GLY A 404 -14.20 30.72 -40.53
CA GLY A 404 -12.90 31.24 -40.11
C GLY A 404 -12.74 31.17 -38.59
N TYR A 405 -11.49 31.31 -38.12
CA TYR A 405 -11.23 31.47 -36.69
C TYR A 405 -11.80 32.80 -36.22
N LYS A 406 -12.29 32.82 -34.98
CA LYS A 406 -12.67 34.05 -34.31
C LYS A 406 -11.77 34.30 -33.11
N TYR A 407 -11.54 35.57 -32.84
CA TYR A 407 -10.78 36.01 -31.68
C TYR A 407 -11.69 36.27 -30.50
N MET A 408 -11.21 35.88 -29.33
CA MET A 408 -11.73 36.26 -28.03
C MET A 408 -10.57 36.46 -27.06
N SER A 409 -10.74 37.32 -26.05
CA SER A 409 -9.73 37.48 -24.99
C SER A 409 -9.54 36.17 -24.22
N GLN A 410 -8.36 35.93 -23.65
CA GLN A 410 -8.10 34.73 -22.83
C GLN A 410 -9.15 34.51 -21.73
N LYS A 411 -9.57 35.58 -21.03
CA LYS A 411 -10.62 35.51 -20.01
C LYS A 411 -11.94 34.96 -20.58
N LYS A 412 -12.45 35.57 -21.65
CA LYS A 412 -13.65 35.09 -22.36
C LYS A 412 -13.52 33.67 -22.91
N PHE A 413 -12.32 33.26 -23.32
CA PHE A 413 -12.08 31.87 -23.73
C PHE A 413 -12.19 30.90 -22.55
N SER A 414 -11.65 31.28 -21.39
CA SER A 414 -11.84 30.51 -20.17
C SER A 414 -13.31 30.44 -19.75
N ASP A 415 -14.03 31.56 -19.85
CA ASP A 415 -15.48 31.62 -19.58
C ASP A 415 -16.26 30.70 -20.54
N PHE A 416 -15.90 30.71 -21.83
CA PHE A 416 -16.49 29.82 -22.83
C PHE A 416 -16.22 28.34 -22.53
N LYS A 417 -14.99 27.97 -22.15
CA LYS A 417 -14.66 26.60 -21.73
C LYS A 417 -15.50 26.15 -20.56
N ASN A 418 -15.67 27.03 -19.56
CA ASN A 418 -16.48 26.76 -18.38
C ASN A 418 -17.96 26.61 -18.75
N PHE A 419 -18.48 27.45 -19.63
CA PHE A 419 -19.85 27.31 -20.14
C PHE A 419 -20.05 25.97 -20.86
N VAL A 420 -19.16 25.60 -21.78
CA VAL A 420 -19.28 24.33 -22.52
C VAL A 420 -19.24 23.15 -21.55
N LYS A 421 -18.34 23.20 -20.57
CA LYS A 421 -18.25 22.19 -19.50
C LYS A 421 -19.56 22.11 -18.71
N GLN A 422 -20.07 23.22 -18.21
CA GLN A 422 -21.32 23.27 -17.44
C GLN A 422 -22.53 22.80 -18.27
N TYR A 423 -22.62 23.23 -19.54
CA TYR A 423 -23.69 22.84 -20.46
C TYR A 423 -23.77 21.32 -20.64
N PHE A 424 -22.63 20.64 -20.74
CA PHE A 424 -22.60 19.17 -20.81
C PHE A 424 -22.79 18.51 -19.45
N GLU A 425 -22.28 19.10 -18.37
CA GLU A 425 -22.55 18.62 -17.02
C GLU A 425 -24.05 18.63 -16.67
N GLU A 426 -24.82 19.56 -17.26
CA GLU A 426 -26.28 19.66 -17.12
C GLU A 426 -27.06 18.78 -18.11
N SER A 427 -26.51 18.51 -19.31
CA SER A 427 -27.23 17.81 -20.40
C SER A 427 -26.88 16.32 -20.58
N SER A 428 -25.73 15.86 -20.06
CA SER A 428 -25.29 14.46 -20.11
C SER A 428 -24.91 13.96 -18.73
N ALA A 429 -25.84 14.10 -17.79
CA ALA A 429 -25.80 13.44 -16.50
C ALA A 429 -25.78 11.91 -16.71
N SER A 430 -24.59 11.30 -16.76
CA SER A 430 -24.41 9.87 -16.60
C SER A 430 -23.56 9.58 -15.38
N VAL A 431 -23.78 8.40 -14.81
CA VAL A 431 -23.15 7.95 -13.58
C VAL A 431 -22.50 6.60 -13.83
N GLN A 432 -21.27 6.44 -13.38
CA GLN A 432 -20.55 5.18 -13.36
C GLN A 432 -20.68 4.56 -11.97
N ILE A 433 -21.12 3.30 -11.92
CA ILE A 433 -21.22 2.52 -10.68
C ILE A 433 -20.13 1.45 -10.75
N ILE A 434 -19.21 1.49 -9.78
CA ILE A 434 -18.03 0.64 -9.75
C ILE A 434 -18.14 -0.29 -8.54
N ASP A 435 -17.92 -1.58 -8.77
CA ASP A 435 -17.83 -2.61 -7.74
C ASP A 435 -16.42 -3.23 -7.85
N TYR A 436 -15.67 -3.21 -6.75
CA TYR A 436 -14.33 -3.77 -6.70
C TYR A 436 -14.44 -5.28 -6.56
N LYS A 437 -13.73 -6.02 -7.40
CA LYS A 437 -13.79 -7.47 -7.45
C LYS A 437 -12.41 -8.06 -7.41
N TYR A 438 -12.12 -8.84 -6.37
CA TYR A 438 -10.94 -9.70 -6.38
C TYR A 438 -11.25 -11.01 -7.11
N MET A 439 -11.35 -10.90 -8.44
CA MET A 439 -11.74 -12.02 -9.32
C MET A 439 -10.88 -12.16 -10.56
N ARG A 440 -10.81 -13.37 -11.12
CA ARG A 440 -10.09 -13.65 -12.38
C ARG A 440 -10.95 -13.34 -13.58
N VAL A 441 -10.31 -12.99 -14.69
CA VAL A 441 -10.99 -12.92 -16.00
C VAL A 441 -11.65 -14.25 -16.34
N SER A 442 -10.96 -15.36 -16.07
CA SER A 442 -11.41 -16.71 -16.39
C SER A 442 -12.71 -17.09 -15.66
N ASP A 443 -13.03 -16.49 -14.51
CA ASP A 443 -14.28 -16.70 -13.79
C ASP A 443 -15.47 -16.12 -14.57
N TYR A 444 -15.30 -14.95 -15.19
CA TYR A 444 -16.30 -14.33 -16.08
C TYR A 444 -16.41 -15.04 -17.43
N GLU A 445 -15.31 -15.57 -17.95
CA GLU A 445 -15.32 -16.35 -19.20
C GLU A 445 -16.08 -17.67 -19.06
N LYS A 446 -15.95 -18.33 -17.90
CA LYS A 446 -16.61 -19.61 -17.58
C LYS A 446 -18.03 -19.43 -17.03
N TYR A 447 -18.51 -18.20 -16.91
CA TYR A 447 -19.83 -17.88 -16.35
C TYR A 447 -20.96 -18.59 -17.12
N SER A 448 -21.87 -19.22 -16.38
CA SER A 448 -23.10 -19.79 -16.92
C SER A 448 -24.26 -19.58 -15.94
N PRO A 449 -25.35 -18.90 -16.34
CA PRO A 449 -26.46 -18.54 -15.44
C PRO A 449 -27.24 -19.76 -14.92
N ASN A 450 -27.15 -20.89 -15.64
CA ASN A 450 -27.89 -22.13 -15.38
C ASN A 450 -27.05 -23.19 -14.65
N LYS A 451 -25.80 -22.86 -14.25
CA LYS A 451 -24.97 -23.80 -13.51
C LYS A 451 -25.61 -24.08 -12.14
N PRO A 452 -25.86 -25.35 -11.77
CA PRO A 452 -26.37 -25.69 -10.45
C PRO A 452 -25.29 -25.44 -9.38
N GLY A 453 -25.69 -24.87 -8.24
CA GLY A 453 -24.79 -24.45 -7.14
C GLY A 453 -24.66 -22.94 -7.01
N GLU A 454 -23.83 -22.49 -6.05
CA GLU A 454 -23.49 -21.08 -5.88
C GLU A 454 -22.73 -20.56 -7.09
N ASN A 455 -23.16 -19.39 -7.59
CA ASN A 455 -22.56 -18.75 -8.75
C ASN A 455 -22.29 -17.28 -8.42
N LYS A 456 -21.12 -17.03 -7.83
CA LYS A 456 -20.70 -15.69 -7.39
C LYS A 456 -20.84 -14.62 -8.49
N VAL A 457 -20.44 -14.94 -9.73
CA VAL A 457 -20.57 -14.01 -10.88
C VAL A 457 -22.04 -13.65 -11.15
N LYS A 458 -22.96 -14.60 -11.02
CA LYS A 458 -24.40 -14.34 -11.17
C LYS A 458 -24.89 -13.35 -10.11
N ASP A 459 -24.50 -13.59 -8.86
CA ASP A 459 -24.94 -12.78 -7.72
C ASP A 459 -24.36 -11.37 -7.81
N ASP A 460 -23.09 -11.25 -8.24
CA ASP A 460 -22.42 -9.98 -8.51
C ASP A 460 -23.11 -9.19 -9.63
N ILE A 461 -23.43 -9.84 -10.76
CA ILE A 461 -24.19 -9.21 -11.86
C ILE A 461 -25.56 -8.74 -11.36
N GLN A 462 -26.27 -9.56 -10.60
CA GLN A 462 -27.58 -9.19 -10.07
C GLN A 462 -27.49 -7.99 -9.12
N LYS A 463 -26.54 -7.99 -8.19
CA LYS A 463 -26.25 -6.87 -7.29
C LYS A 463 -26.03 -5.58 -8.08
N GLN A 464 -25.17 -5.65 -9.10
CA GLN A 464 -24.82 -4.50 -9.92
C GLN A 464 -26.01 -3.96 -10.74
N LEU A 465 -26.80 -4.83 -11.37
CA LEU A 465 -27.98 -4.42 -12.14
C LEU A 465 -29.07 -3.79 -11.26
N VAL A 466 -29.19 -4.23 -9.99
CA VAL A 466 -30.09 -3.57 -9.03
C VAL A 466 -29.60 -2.16 -8.73
N TYR A 467 -28.29 -1.95 -8.57
CA TYR A 467 -27.72 -0.59 -8.39
C TYR A 467 -28.07 0.32 -9.56
N GLU A 468 -27.87 -0.14 -10.79
CA GLU A 468 -28.26 0.63 -11.98
C GLU A 468 -29.75 0.96 -11.99
N TRP A 469 -30.59 -0.04 -11.75
CA TRP A 469 -32.03 0.14 -11.75
C TRP A 469 -32.48 1.19 -10.74
N THR A 470 -31.91 1.19 -9.53
CA THR A 470 -32.25 2.18 -8.50
C THR A 470 -31.86 3.60 -8.90
N VAL A 471 -30.68 3.78 -9.49
CA VAL A 471 -30.21 5.07 -10.00
C VAL A 471 -31.08 5.55 -11.17
N GLN A 472 -31.36 4.70 -12.14
CA GLN A 472 -32.21 5.03 -13.29
C GLN A 472 -33.63 5.39 -12.85
N LYS A 473 -34.19 4.68 -11.86
CA LYS A 473 -35.53 4.96 -11.34
C LYS A 473 -35.60 6.29 -10.58
N ASN A 474 -34.64 6.55 -9.70
CA ASN A 474 -34.69 7.67 -8.77
C ASN A 474 -34.10 8.96 -9.35
N TRP A 475 -33.04 8.88 -10.15
CA TRP A 475 -32.39 10.03 -10.77
C TRP A 475 -32.71 10.21 -12.26
N LYS A 476 -33.20 9.18 -12.94
CA LYS A 476 -33.51 9.22 -14.38
C LYS A 476 -32.30 9.57 -15.25
N VAL A 477 -31.12 9.18 -14.80
CA VAL A 477 -29.84 9.37 -15.49
C VAL A 477 -29.39 8.06 -16.16
N LYS A 478 -28.50 8.18 -17.15
CA LYS A 478 -27.85 6.99 -17.74
C LYS A 478 -26.83 6.43 -16.76
N THR A 479 -26.72 5.11 -16.70
CA THR A 479 -25.75 4.41 -15.87
C THR A 479 -24.79 3.60 -16.73
N GLU A 480 -23.56 3.48 -16.26
CA GLU A 480 -22.59 2.51 -16.76
C GLU A 480 -22.03 1.75 -15.55
N SER A 481 -21.94 0.42 -15.65
CA SER A 481 -21.40 -0.41 -14.58
C SER A 481 -20.04 -0.99 -14.93
N GLU A 482 -19.15 -1.01 -13.94
CA GLU A 482 -17.81 -1.56 -14.08
C GLU A 482 -17.47 -2.49 -12.91
N PHE A 483 -16.83 -3.61 -13.24
CA PHE A 483 -16.14 -4.47 -12.28
C PHE A 483 -14.65 -4.23 -12.39
N TRP A 484 -14.04 -3.78 -11.29
CA TRP A 484 -12.61 -3.51 -11.22
C TRP A 484 -11.88 -4.72 -10.63
N ILE A 485 -11.03 -5.34 -11.43
CA ILE A 485 -10.25 -6.53 -11.05
C ILE A 485 -8.75 -6.24 -11.04
N PRO A 486 -7.95 -6.93 -10.20
CA PRO A 486 -6.51 -6.75 -10.17
C PRO A 486 -5.85 -7.26 -11.45
N TYR A 487 -4.77 -6.59 -11.85
CA TYR A 487 -3.96 -6.93 -13.01
C TYR A 487 -2.53 -6.42 -12.80
N PHE A 488 -1.54 -7.21 -13.23
CA PHE A 488 -0.15 -6.78 -13.28
C PHE A 488 0.21 -6.24 -14.66
N SER A 489 0.73 -5.01 -14.71
CA SER A 489 1.26 -4.40 -15.93
C SER A 489 2.40 -3.45 -15.64
N ASN A 490 3.34 -3.35 -16.57
CA ASN A 490 4.47 -2.43 -16.46
C ASN A 490 4.16 -1.00 -16.97
N SER A 491 3.05 -0.79 -17.68
CA SER A 491 2.82 0.48 -18.40
C SER A 491 1.40 1.04 -18.34
N GLU A 492 0.38 0.19 -18.26
CA GLU A 492 -1.02 0.62 -18.31
C GLU A 492 -1.63 0.61 -16.90
N PHE A 493 -2.28 1.70 -16.50
CA PHE A 493 -3.00 1.76 -15.22
C PHE A 493 -4.35 1.03 -15.29
N GLU A 494 -5.11 1.25 -16.35
CA GLU A 494 -6.42 0.64 -16.55
C GLU A 494 -6.53 0.05 -17.96
N LYS A 495 -7.21 -1.10 -18.06
CA LYS A 495 -7.47 -1.78 -19.33
C LYS A 495 -8.84 -2.43 -19.31
N ILE A 496 -9.67 -2.10 -20.29
CA ILE A 496 -10.97 -2.77 -20.46
C ILE A 496 -10.74 -4.16 -21.04
N GLU A 497 -11.21 -5.19 -20.35
CA GLU A 497 -11.10 -6.58 -20.76
C GLU A 497 -12.34 -7.02 -21.54
N ASN A 498 -12.12 -7.56 -22.75
CA ASN A 498 -13.19 -8.02 -23.62
C ASN A 498 -13.52 -9.49 -23.34
N VAL A 499 -14.32 -9.72 -22.30
CA VAL A 499 -14.80 -11.07 -21.93
C VAL A 499 -15.60 -11.67 -23.10
N LYS A 500 -15.19 -12.85 -23.58
CA LYS A 500 -15.82 -13.52 -24.74
C LYS A 500 -17.18 -14.16 -24.43
N ASN A 501 -17.49 -14.34 -23.15
CA ASN A 501 -18.72 -14.99 -22.70
C ASN A 501 -19.97 -14.15 -23.02
N THR A 502 -20.86 -14.70 -23.84
CA THR A 502 -22.07 -14.00 -24.30
C THR A 502 -23.07 -13.73 -23.19
N CYS A 503 -23.16 -14.60 -22.17
CA CYS A 503 -24.06 -14.40 -21.03
C CYS A 503 -23.60 -13.23 -20.16
N PHE A 504 -22.29 -13.09 -19.96
CA PHE A 504 -21.72 -11.92 -19.27
C PHE A 504 -21.94 -10.64 -20.10
N GLN A 505 -21.67 -10.68 -21.41
CA GLN A 505 -21.85 -9.53 -22.30
C GLN A 505 -23.30 -8.99 -22.32
N GLN A 506 -24.31 -9.85 -22.11
CA GLN A 506 -25.71 -9.44 -22.01
C GLN A 506 -25.99 -8.50 -20.83
N SER A 507 -25.17 -8.56 -19.77
CA SER A 507 -25.29 -7.65 -18.63
C SER A 507 -24.86 -6.22 -18.93
N GLN A 508 -24.08 -6.01 -20.01
CA GLN A 508 -23.46 -4.72 -20.39
C GLN A 508 -22.50 -4.14 -19.33
N ILE A 509 -22.17 -4.89 -18.28
CA ILE A 509 -21.17 -4.52 -17.27
C ILE A 509 -19.78 -4.64 -17.91
N LYS A 510 -18.97 -3.60 -17.79
CA LYS A 510 -17.58 -3.61 -18.28
C LYS A 510 -16.67 -4.27 -17.25
N LEU A 511 -15.78 -5.14 -17.70
CA LEU A 511 -14.70 -5.66 -16.86
C LEU A 511 -13.46 -4.79 -17.07
N VAL A 512 -12.97 -4.15 -16.01
CA VAL A 512 -11.82 -3.24 -16.05
C VAL A 512 -10.70 -3.83 -15.21
N LYS A 513 -9.56 -4.08 -15.84
CA LYS A 513 -8.31 -4.46 -15.18
C LYS A 513 -7.63 -3.22 -14.65
N ILE A 514 -7.33 -3.20 -13.36
CA ILE A 514 -6.65 -2.10 -12.69
C ILE A 514 -5.27 -2.58 -12.23
N ASN A 515 -4.25 -1.77 -12.51
CA ASN A 515 -2.86 -2.09 -12.25
C ASN A 515 -2.58 -2.15 -10.74
N PHE A 516 -2.35 -3.37 -10.25
CA PHE A 516 -2.09 -3.65 -8.86
C PHE A 516 -0.84 -2.90 -8.36
N THR A 517 0.26 -2.95 -9.11
CA THR A 517 1.53 -2.35 -8.70
C THR A 517 1.42 -0.83 -8.55
N THR A 518 0.66 -0.18 -9.45
CA THR A 518 0.42 1.27 -9.34
C THR A 518 -0.41 1.63 -8.11
N LEU A 519 -1.48 0.84 -7.83
CA LEU A 519 -2.28 1.04 -6.63
C LEU A 519 -1.46 0.79 -5.36
N GLN A 520 -0.65 -0.27 -5.34
CA GLN A 520 0.22 -0.62 -4.24
C GLN A 520 1.23 0.50 -3.94
N ASP A 521 1.93 1.01 -4.96
CA ASP A 521 2.90 2.09 -4.80
C ASP A 521 2.24 3.37 -4.27
N PHE A 522 1.03 3.69 -4.74
CA PHE A 522 0.27 4.83 -4.23
C PHE A 522 -0.14 4.61 -2.76
N TYR A 523 -0.65 3.41 -2.45
CA TYR A 523 -1.12 3.04 -1.13
C TYR A 523 0.00 3.13 -0.08
N ILE A 524 1.20 2.66 -0.44
CA ILE A 524 2.38 2.74 0.41
C ILE A 524 2.83 4.19 0.65
N LYS A 525 2.83 5.02 -0.40
CA LYS A 525 3.28 6.43 -0.31
C LYS A 525 2.37 7.32 0.52
N GLN A 526 1.08 7.03 0.61
CA GLN A 526 0.11 7.86 1.36
C GLN A 526 0.38 7.90 2.88
N GLN A 527 1.18 6.99 3.43
CA GLN A 527 1.57 7.03 4.85
C GLN A 527 2.86 7.80 5.14
N LEU A 528 3.58 8.26 4.11
CA LEU A 528 4.79 9.09 4.28
C LEU A 528 4.47 10.59 4.42
N VAL A 529 3.19 10.98 4.54
CA VAL A 529 2.72 12.38 4.59
C VAL A 529 1.96 12.67 5.88
#